data_AF-A0A4Q2RJL9-F1
#
_entry.id   AF-A0A4Q2RJL9-F1
#
_cell.length_a   1.000
_cell.length_b   1.000
_cell.length_c   1.000
_cell.angle_alpha   90.00
_cell.angle_beta   90.00
_cell.angle_gamma   90.00
#
_symmetry.space_group_name_H-M   'P 1'
#
loop_
_entity.id
_entity.type
_entity.pdbx_description
1 polymer ?
#
loop_
_entity_poly.entity_id
_entity_poly.type
_entity_poly.pdbx_seq_one_letter_code
_entity_poly.pdbx_strand_id
1 'polypeptide(L)'
;MSWLRDFGPLVVTWMGIQVLLMCMFGMWAGWHGWQRRLGTRVVRLARPVRPAPLAPRGRPVEQVAADLRRLRVAFARDGLRFAKWEGTRLAYDAALAEGADAFEIPHLLALLPAGVERDVERARVERLLEDVGLLLGDRAA
;
A
#
# COMPACT_ATOMS: atom_id res chain seq x y z
N MET A 1 -48.27 1.42 -34.19
CA MET A 1 -46.85 1.20 -33.83
C MET A 1 -46.78 0.73 -32.37
N SER A 2 -47.04 -0.56 -32.11
CA SER A 2 -47.06 -1.19 -30.76
C SER A 2 -45.66 -1.49 -30.21
N TRP A 3 -44.65 -1.50 -31.07
CA TRP A 3 -43.26 -1.82 -30.75
C TRP A 3 -42.68 -0.97 -29.60
N LEU A 4 -43.07 0.31 -29.46
CA LEU A 4 -42.60 1.13 -28.33
C LEU A 4 -43.13 0.64 -26.96
N ARG A 5 -44.32 0.02 -26.94
CA ARG A 5 -44.97 -0.43 -25.71
C ARG A 5 -44.40 -1.76 -25.21
N ASP A 6 -43.95 -2.60 -26.14
CA ASP A 6 -43.36 -3.91 -25.82
C ASP A 6 -41.86 -3.82 -25.53
N PHE A 7 -41.12 -2.96 -26.26
CA PHE A 7 -39.67 -2.83 -26.11
C PHE A 7 -39.24 -1.81 -25.07
N GLY A 8 -40.09 -0.83 -24.75
CA GLY A 8 -39.84 0.15 -23.68
C GLY A 8 -39.43 -0.48 -22.33
N PRO A 9 -40.23 -1.41 -21.77
CA PRO A 9 -39.88 -2.05 -20.50
C PRO A 9 -38.63 -2.95 -20.61
N LEU A 10 -38.38 -3.57 -21.77
CA LEU A 10 -37.18 -4.39 -22.01
C LEU A 10 -35.91 -3.54 -22.01
N VAL A 11 -35.93 -2.34 -22.61
CA VAL A 11 -34.79 -1.43 -22.59
C VAL A 11 -34.53 -0.87 -21.20
N VAL A 12 -35.57 -0.50 -20.46
CA VAL A 12 -35.43 0.04 -19.09
C VAL A 12 -34.90 -1.03 -18.13
N THR A 13 -35.43 -2.26 -18.21
CA THR A 13 -34.92 -3.37 -17.40
C THR A 13 -33.49 -3.73 -17.77
N TRP A 14 -33.14 -3.76 -19.06
CA TRP A 14 -31.78 -3.98 -19.53
C TRP A 14 -30.79 -2.91 -19.05
N MET A 15 -31.16 -1.63 -19.14
CA MET A 15 -30.35 -0.52 -18.62
C MET A 15 -30.19 -0.58 -17.11
N GLY A 16 -31.26 -0.92 -16.38
CA GLY A 16 -31.20 -1.13 -14.94
C GLY A 16 -30.24 -2.24 -14.54
N ILE A 17 -30.27 -3.36 -15.28
CA ILE A 17 -29.33 -4.48 -15.11
C ILE A 17 -27.89 -4.03 -15.39
N GLN A 18 -27.63 -3.28 -16.48
CA GLN A 18 -26.28 -2.80 -16.78
C GLN A 18 -25.73 -1.84 -15.72
N VAL A 19 -26.55 -0.92 -15.20
CA VAL A 19 -26.14 0.00 -14.12
C VAL A 19 -25.84 -0.76 -12.83
N LEU A 20 -26.69 -1.74 -12.47
CA LEU A 20 -26.43 -2.62 -11.32
C LEU A 20 -25.13 -3.41 -11.50
N LEU A 21 -24.90 -3.96 -12.69
CA LEU A 21 -23.65 -4.66 -13.01
C LEU A 21 -22.45 -3.72 -12.93
N MET A 22 -22.53 -2.48 -13.44
CA MET A 22 -21.43 -1.51 -13.33
C MET A 22 -21.18 -1.06 -11.88
N CYS A 23 -22.21 -0.85 -11.06
CA CYS A 23 -22.04 -0.55 -9.64
C CYS A 23 -21.42 -1.72 -8.89
N MET A 24 -21.89 -2.95 -9.15
CA MET A 24 -21.35 -4.15 -8.54
C MET A 24 -19.89 -4.40 -8.97
N PHE A 25 -19.57 -4.21 -10.25
CA PHE A 25 -18.22 -4.42 -10.79
C PHE A 25 -17.25 -3.28 -10.47
N GLY A 26 -17.74 -2.03 -10.40
CA GLY A 26 -16.96 -0.87 -9.97
C GLY A 26 -16.57 -0.96 -8.49
N MET A 27 -17.49 -1.45 -7.65
CA MET A 27 -17.21 -1.79 -6.24
C MET A 27 -16.21 -2.96 -6.13
N TRP A 28 -16.26 -3.91 -7.07
CA TRP A 28 -15.33 -5.03 -7.16
C TRP A 28 -13.94 -4.65 -7.71
N ALA A 29 -13.83 -3.66 -8.60
CA ALA A 29 -12.56 -3.15 -9.11
C ALA A 29 -11.75 -2.41 -8.02
N GLY A 30 -12.43 -1.70 -7.11
CA GLY A 30 -11.82 -1.15 -5.90
C GLY A 30 -11.30 -2.23 -4.94
N TRP A 31 -11.98 -3.39 -4.89
CA TRP A 31 -11.59 -4.56 -4.09
C TRP A 31 -10.39 -5.32 -4.67
N HIS A 32 -10.24 -5.39 -6.00
CA HIS A 32 -9.15 -6.14 -6.64
C HIS A 32 -7.75 -5.53 -6.40
N GLY A 33 -7.67 -4.21 -6.21
CA GLY A 33 -6.44 -3.52 -5.77
C GLY A 33 -6.08 -3.81 -4.30
N TRP A 34 -7.09 -4.03 -3.46
CA TRP A 34 -6.94 -4.42 -2.05
C TRP A 34 -6.48 -5.88 -1.92
N GLN A 35 -7.01 -6.80 -2.73
CA GLN A 35 -6.67 -8.23 -2.70
C GLN A 35 -5.20 -8.54 -3.04
N ARG A 36 -4.59 -7.81 -3.98
CA ARG A 36 -3.16 -8.02 -4.31
C ARG A 36 -2.20 -7.57 -3.20
N ARG A 37 -2.65 -6.66 -2.30
CA ARG A 37 -1.86 -6.17 -1.14
C ARG A 37 -2.11 -6.99 0.14
N LEU A 38 -3.28 -7.62 0.27
CA LEU A 38 -3.62 -8.47 1.41
C LEU A 38 -3.01 -9.88 1.35
N GLY A 39 -2.88 -10.45 0.15
CA GLY A 39 -2.42 -11.83 -0.02
C GLY A 39 -1.03 -12.10 0.59
N THR A 40 -0.12 -11.13 0.54
CA THR A 40 1.21 -11.25 1.14
C THR A 40 1.23 -11.00 2.66
N ARG A 41 0.24 -10.27 3.20
CA ARG A 41 0.14 -9.96 4.64
C ARG A 41 -0.56 -11.08 5.43
N VAL A 42 -1.63 -11.66 4.88
CA VAL A 42 -2.36 -12.76 5.53
C VAL A 42 -1.51 -14.02 5.62
N VAL A 43 -0.68 -14.31 4.61
CA VAL A 43 0.24 -15.47 4.62
C VAL A 43 1.33 -15.34 5.70
N ARG A 44 1.72 -14.12 6.08
CA ARG A 44 2.68 -13.90 7.17
C ARG A 44 2.07 -14.07 8.56
N LEU A 45 0.83 -13.62 8.75
CA LEU A 45 0.09 -13.77 10.00
C LEU A 45 -0.40 -15.20 10.24
N ALA A 46 -0.70 -15.95 9.17
CA ALA A 46 -1.25 -17.31 9.26
C ALA A 46 -0.19 -18.42 9.22
N ARG A 47 1.11 -18.10 9.23
CA ARG A 47 2.15 -19.14 9.15
C ARG A 47 2.31 -19.81 10.52
N PRO A 48 1.98 -21.10 10.68
CA PRO A 48 2.24 -21.81 11.92
C PRO A 48 3.75 -21.80 12.21
N VAL A 49 4.11 -21.44 13.43
CA VAL A 49 5.49 -21.36 13.92
C VAL A 49 6.08 -22.77 13.95
N ARG A 50 6.76 -23.16 12.87
CA ARG A 50 7.76 -24.24 12.91
C ARG A 50 9.10 -23.60 13.30
N PRO A 51 9.81 -24.11 14.33
CA PRO A 51 11.17 -23.66 14.59
C PRO A 51 12.06 -24.12 13.43
N ALA A 52 12.25 -23.23 12.46
CA ALA A 52 13.25 -23.37 11.40
C ALA A 52 14.59 -22.84 11.92
N PRO A 53 15.73 -23.38 11.44
CA PRO A 53 17.06 -22.87 11.75
C PRO A 53 17.13 -21.34 11.54
N LEU A 54 17.89 -20.64 12.40
CA LEU A 54 18.13 -19.19 12.40
C LEU A 54 18.85 -18.74 11.12
N ALA A 55 18.17 -18.80 9.97
CA ALA A 55 18.53 -18.00 8.82
C ALA A 55 18.05 -16.57 9.08
N PRO A 56 18.89 -15.54 8.83
CA PRO A 56 18.45 -14.15 8.92
C PRO A 56 17.17 -13.97 8.10
N ARG A 57 16.09 -13.54 8.76
CA ARG A 57 14.80 -13.32 8.09
C ARG A 57 14.88 -11.98 7.35
N GLY A 58 14.99 -12.02 6.03
CA GLY A 58 14.94 -10.83 5.18
C GLY A 58 16.31 -10.34 4.73
N ARG A 59 16.33 -9.13 4.14
CA ARG A 59 17.58 -8.48 3.72
C ARG A 59 18.37 -8.02 4.96
N PRO A 60 19.71 -7.89 4.87
CA PRO A 60 20.50 -7.29 5.94
C PRO A 60 19.97 -5.89 6.28
N VAL A 61 19.88 -5.59 7.57
CA VAL A 61 19.30 -4.32 8.07
C VAL A 61 20.07 -3.11 7.56
N GLU A 62 21.36 -3.26 7.29
CA GLU A 62 22.22 -2.23 6.72
C GLU A 62 21.81 -1.86 5.29
N GLN A 63 21.35 -2.83 4.50
CA GLN A 63 20.84 -2.58 3.15
C GLN A 63 19.51 -1.84 3.20
N VAL A 64 18.63 -2.23 4.14
CA VAL A 64 17.35 -1.54 4.37
C VAL A 64 17.59 -0.09 4.78
N ALA A 65 18.54 0.15 5.71
CA ALA A 65 18.92 1.48 6.14
C ALA A 65 19.49 2.33 4.99
N ALA A 66 20.34 1.73 4.14
CA ALA A 66 20.90 2.42 2.97
C ALA A 66 19.82 2.81 1.95
N ASP A 67 18.88 1.89 1.67
CA ASP A 67 17.76 2.15 0.78
C ASP A 67 16.83 3.23 1.35
N LEU A 68 16.52 3.18 2.65
CA LEU A 68 15.72 4.19 3.33
C LEU A 68 16.33 5.59 3.20
N ARG A 69 17.63 5.74 3.46
CA ARG A 69 18.32 7.03 3.30
C ARG A 69 18.26 7.53 1.86
N ARG A 70 18.53 6.66 0.88
CA ARG A 70 18.49 7.00 -0.55
C ARG A 70 17.08 7.42 -0.98
N LEU A 71 16.06 6.68 -0.54
CA LEU A 71 14.67 6.91 -0.93
C LEU A 71 14.07 8.14 -0.23
N ARG A 72 14.43 8.42 1.03
CA ARG A 72 14.04 9.65 1.74
C ARG A 72 14.48 10.89 0.96
N VAL A 73 15.74 10.93 0.52
CA VAL A 73 16.28 12.03 -0.30
C VAL A 73 15.58 12.12 -1.66
N ALA A 74 15.33 10.97 -2.30
CA ALA A 74 14.64 10.95 -3.59
C ALA A 74 13.18 11.41 -3.47
N PHE A 75 12.50 11.09 -2.37
CA PHE A 75 11.10 11.44 -2.11
C PHE A 75 10.95 12.93 -1.75
N ALA A 76 11.90 13.49 -0.99
CA ALA A 76 11.93 14.91 -0.65
C ALA A 76 12.28 15.82 -1.85
N ARG A 77 12.62 15.25 -3.02
CA ARG A 77 12.99 16.02 -4.19
C ARG A 77 11.76 16.57 -4.92
N ASP A 78 11.71 17.90 -5.01
CA ASP A 78 10.70 18.61 -5.80
C ASP A 78 10.94 18.52 -7.32
N GLY A 79 9.88 18.82 -8.09
CA GLY A 79 9.94 18.93 -9.55
C GLY A 79 10.00 17.60 -10.31
N LEU A 80 9.73 16.48 -9.64
CA LEU A 80 9.61 15.17 -10.29
C LEU A 80 8.33 15.08 -11.12
N ARG A 81 8.40 14.42 -12.29
CA ARG A 81 7.19 14.00 -13.02
C ARG A 81 6.35 13.11 -12.11
N PHE A 82 5.02 13.25 -12.17
CA PHE A 82 4.09 12.51 -11.31
C PHE A 82 4.39 11.00 -11.22
N ALA A 83 4.59 10.33 -12.36
CA ALA A 83 4.91 8.91 -12.39
C ALA A 83 6.20 8.55 -11.61
N LYS A 84 7.22 9.42 -11.66
CA LYS A 84 8.48 9.22 -10.93
C LYS A 84 8.29 9.50 -9.44
N TRP A 85 7.58 10.57 -9.09
CA TRP A 85 7.24 10.89 -7.70
C TRP A 85 6.46 9.73 -7.05
N GLU A 86 5.42 9.23 -7.72
CA GLU A 86 4.59 8.13 -7.21
C GLU A 86 5.38 6.83 -7.07
N GLY A 87 6.24 6.51 -8.06
CA GLY A 87 7.13 5.35 -7.98
C GLY A 87 8.11 5.45 -6.80
N THR A 88 8.67 6.64 -6.55
CA THR A 88 9.54 6.89 -5.40
C THR A 88 8.77 6.79 -4.09
N ARG A 89 7.55 7.34 -4.01
CA ARG A 89 6.67 7.23 -2.83
C ARG A 89 6.37 5.77 -2.48
N LEU A 90 5.99 4.96 -3.47
CA LEU A 90 5.69 3.54 -3.27
C LEU A 90 6.93 2.74 -2.84
N ALA A 91 8.08 3.01 -3.45
CA ALA A 91 9.33 2.37 -3.06
C ALA A 91 9.73 2.75 -1.63
N TYR A 92 9.52 4.02 -1.25
CA TYR A 92 9.82 4.51 0.08
C TYR A 92 8.90 3.89 1.15
N ASP A 93 7.59 3.83 0.90
CA ASP A 93 6.62 3.15 1.77
C ASP A 93 6.97 1.67 1.97
N ALA A 94 7.45 1.00 0.91
CA ALA A 94 7.88 -0.39 0.99
C ALA A 94 9.12 -0.57 1.85
N ALA A 95 10.11 0.32 1.71
CA ALA A 95 11.33 0.30 2.53
C ALA A 95 11.03 0.62 4.00
N LEU A 96 10.10 1.55 4.28
CA LEU A 96 9.63 1.84 5.65
C LEU A 96 8.93 0.64 6.28
N ALA A 97 8.09 -0.05 5.51
CA ALA A 97 7.45 -1.29 5.97
C ALA A 97 8.48 -2.40 6.24
N GLU A 98 9.51 -2.55 5.40
CA GLU A 98 10.59 -3.52 5.62
C GLU A 98 11.40 -3.19 6.87
N GLY A 99 11.74 -1.92 7.09
CA GLY A 99 12.41 -1.48 8.31
C GLY A 99 11.55 -1.72 9.55
N ALA A 100 10.26 -1.38 9.50
CA ALA A 100 9.36 -1.61 10.61
C ALA A 100 9.19 -3.11 10.92
N ASP A 101 9.09 -3.96 9.88
CA ASP A 101 9.04 -5.42 10.04
C ASP A 101 10.32 -5.96 10.70
N ALA A 102 11.51 -5.43 10.35
CA ALA A 102 12.79 -5.86 10.90
C ALA A 102 12.94 -5.54 12.40
N PHE A 103 12.30 -4.48 12.88
CA PHE A 103 12.29 -4.06 14.29
C PHE A 103 10.98 -4.39 15.01
N GLU A 104 10.11 -5.19 14.39
CA GLU A 104 8.80 -5.60 14.94
C GLU A 104 7.89 -4.41 15.34
N ILE A 105 8.03 -3.28 14.64
CA ILE A 105 7.22 -2.08 14.85
C ILE A 105 5.87 -2.27 14.14
N PRO A 106 4.72 -2.17 14.85
CA PRO A 106 3.41 -2.26 14.19
C PRO A 106 3.17 -1.11 13.20
N HIS A 107 2.69 -1.44 11.98
CA HIS A 107 2.37 -0.46 10.94
C HIS A 107 1.21 -0.84 10.03
N LEU A 108 0.60 0.19 9.44
CA LEU A 108 -0.55 0.11 8.53
C LEU A 108 -0.21 0.53 7.09
N LEU A 109 1.07 0.67 6.73
CA LEU A 109 1.51 1.28 5.47
C LEU A 109 0.94 0.60 4.20
N ALA A 110 0.78 -0.73 4.20
CA ALA A 110 0.14 -1.44 3.08
C ALA A 110 -1.34 -1.79 3.30
N LEU A 111 -1.95 -1.35 4.41
CA LEU A 111 -3.38 -1.49 4.70
C LEU A 111 -4.15 -0.21 4.37
N LEU A 112 -3.68 0.94 4.83
CA LEU A 112 -4.29 2.25 4.55
C LEU A 112 -4.26 2.51 3.04
N PRO A 113 -5.28 3.10 2.39
CA PRO A 113 -5.23 3.53 0.99
C PRO A 113 -4.32 4.75 0.78
N ALA A 114 -4.11 5.16 -0.47
CA ALA A 114 -3.36 6.41 -0.72
C ALA A 114 -4.20 7.60 -0.24
N GLY A 115 -3.60 8.50 0.53
CA GLY A 115 -4.30 9.63 1.14
C GLY A 115 -3.59 10.11 2.39
N VAL A 116 -4.22 11.07 3.07
CA VAL A 116 -3.66 11.76 4.24
C VAL A 116 -3.36 10.79 5.38
N GLU A 117 -4.19 9.79 5.58
CA GLU A 117 -4.03 8.79 6.64
C GLU A 117 -2.73 7.99 6.46
N ARG A 118 -2.42 7.60 5.21
CA ARG A 118 -1.16 6.89 4.91
C ARG A 118 0.05 7.83 5.03
N ASP A 119 -0.11 9.11 4.74
CA ASP A 119 0.96 10.09 4.91
C ASP A 119 1.26 10.34 6.41
N VAL A 120 0.23 10.36 7.26
CA VAL A 120 0.39 10.40 8.73
C VAL A 120 1.04 9.12 9.26
N GLU A 121 0.61 7.95 8.79
CA GLU A 121 1.23 6.67 9.11
C GLU A 121 2.73 6.66 8.74
N ARG A 122 3.07 7.18 7.55
CA ARG A 122 4.45 7.31 7.08
C ARG A 122 5.28 8.12 8.06
N ALA A 123 4.82 9.32 8.42
CA ALA A 123 5.53 10.16 9.39
C ALA A 123 5.67 9.51 10.77
N ARG A 124 4.67 8.73 11.23
CA ARG A 124 4.79 7.96 12.49
C ARG A 124 5.87 6.89 12.38
N VAL A 125 5.84 6.09 11.33
CA VAL A 125 6.80 4.99 11.14
C VAL A 125 8.22 5.53 10.96
N GLU A 126 8.40 6.61 10.19
CA GLU A 126 9.68 7.31 10.08
C GLU A 126 10.23 7.69 11.44
N ARG A 127 9.42 8.31 12.30
CA ARG A 127 9.85 8.71 13.64
C ARG A 127 10.25 7.52 14.51
N LEU A 128 9.48 6.43 14.47
CA LEU A 128 9.81 5.21 15.23
C LEU A 128 11.12 4.58 14.72
N LEU A 129 11.37 4.62 13.41
CA LEU A 129 12.61 4.16 12.81
C LEU A 129 13.80 5.08 13.11
N GLU A 130 13.58 6.37 13.29
CA GLU A 130 14.57 7.31 13.82
C GLU A 130 14.90 7.01 15.28
N ASP A 131 13.90 6.69 16.11
CA ASP A 131 14.08 6.39 17.53
C ASP A 131 14.88 5.10 17.78
N VAL A 132 14.77 4.10 16.91
CA VAL A 132 15.61 2.87 16.95
C VAL A 132 16.95 3.02 16.20
N GLY A 133 17.23 4.21 15.66
CA GLY A 133 18.49 4.53 14.99
C GLY A 133 18.66 3.96 13.58
N LEU A 134 17.60 3.42 12.96
CA LEU A 134 17.66 2.92 11.58
C LEU A 134 17.68 4.07 10.56
N LEU A 135 16.98 5.15 10.89
CA LEU A 135 17.00 6.42 10.16
C LEU A 135 17.72 7.48 11.01
N LEU A 136 18.49 8.32 10.36
CA LEU A 136 19.03 9.52 11.00
C LEU A 136 17.94 10.59 10.88
N GLY A 137 17.43 11.06 12.01
CA GLY A 137 16.60 12.27 12.08
C GLY A 137 17.47 13.52 12.25
N ASP A 138 16.92 14.68 11.91
CA ASP A 138 17.58 16.00 12.07
C ASP A 138 17.77 16.43 13.54
N ARG A 139 17.80 15.50 14.52
CA ARG A 139 17.97 15.80 15.96
C ARG A 139 19.43 16.10 16.36
N ALA A 140 20.31 16.35 15.38
CA ALA A 140 21.66 16.83 15.59
C ALA A 140 21.77 18.31 15.17
N ALA A 141 21.06 19.18 15.88
CA ALA A 141 21.27 20.63 15.90
C ALA A 141 20.73 21.21 17.21
#